data_AF-A0A7X9MDL7-F1
#
_entry.id   AF-A0A7X9MDL7-F1
#
_cell.length_a   1.000
_cell.length_b   1.000
_cell.length_c   1.000
_cell.angle_alpha   90.00
_cell.angle_beta   90.00
_cell.angle_gamma   90.00
#
_symmetry.space_group_name_H-M   'P 1'
#
loop_
_entity.id
_entity.type
_entity.pdbx_description
1 polymer ?
#
loop_
_entity_poly.entity_id
_entity_poly.type
_entity_poly.pdbx_seq_one_letter_code
_entity_poly.pdbx_strand_id
1 'polypeptide(L)'
;MNKEDFLKIKEAYKSARLEEKNRIKDFLLSKRDSDGNLIFLKEKDGTNTFVRAGRGYGKKDYSSGGTLSRPYDLSNHMWIDLSYKGNDILISLQSFDIDPNNEKNLHVLYDRIGIIFGKNEESDNKDGKPDNELKVSDAFLKMETTNWELPLSEVEMEEMVDYIISHYEK
;
A
#
# COMPACT_ATOMS: atom_id res chain seq x y z
N MET A 1 23.68 -13.42 18.97
CA MET A 1 23.52 -12.38 17.94
C MET A 1 23.91 -11.05 18.56
N ASN A 2 24.93 -10.39 18.04
CA ASN A 2 25.34 -9.07 18.53
C ASN A 2 24.52 -7.95 17.85
N LYS A 3 24.71 -6.70 18.26
CA LYS A 3 24.00 -5.55 17.69
C LYS A 3 24.24 -5.39 16.18
N GLU A 4 25.46 -5.62 15.73
CA GLU A 4 25.84 -5.49 14.32
C GLU A 4 25.16 -6.56 13.46
N ASP A 5 25.13 -7.81 13.93
CA ASP A 5 24.44 -8.91 13.27
C ASP A 5 22.95 -8.59 13.09
N PHE A 6 22.31 -8.09 14.15
CA PHE A 6 20.89 -7.71 14.10
C PHE A 6 20.63 -6.60 13.07
N LEU A 7 21.50 -5.57 13.02
CA LEU A 7 21.38 -4.49 12.05
C LEU A 7 21.58 -4.99 10.62
N LYS A 8 22.51 -5.92 10.38
CA LYS A 8 22.70 -6.56 9.07
C LYS A 8 21.45 -7.31 8.63
N ILE A 9 20.86 -8.12 9.51
CA ILE A 9 19.62 -8.86 9.22
C ILE A 9 18.47 -7.90 8.93
N LYS A 10 18.33 -6.84 9.74
CA LYS A 10 17.28 -5.82 9.54
C LYS A 10 17.40 -5.13 8.18
N GLU A 11 18.61 -4.75 7.77
CA GLU A 11 18.83 -4.13 6.47
C GLU A 11 18.61 -5.13 5.32
N ALA A 12 19.06 -6.38 5.46
CA ALA A 12 18.82 -7.42 4.46
C ALA A 12 17.32 -7.68 4.25
N TYR A 13 16.54 -7.81 5.32
CA TYR A 13 15.09 -7.97 5.27
C TYR A 13 14.41 -6.78 4.59
N LYS A 14 14.79 -5.55 4.94
CA LYS A 14 14.26 -4.34 4.30
C LYS A 14 14.57 -4.29 2.80
N SER A 15 15.78 -4.67 2.40
CA SER A 15 16.16 -4.75 0.98
C SER A 15 15.35 -5.80 0.23
N ALA A 16 15.18 -7.00 0.80
CA ALA A 16 14.36 -8.05 0.19
C ALA A 16 12.91 -7.61 -0.01
N ARG A 17 12.30 -6.91 0.98
CA ARG A 17 10.94 -6.37 0.83
C ARG A 17 10.85 -5.28 -0.23
N LEU A 18 11.88 -4.46 -0.39
CA LEU A 18 11.93 -3.46 -1.46
C LEU A 18 12.01 -4.11 -2.85
N GLU A 19 12.80 -5.17 -2.98
CA GLU A 19 12.89 -5.96 -4.22
C GLU A 19 11.52 -6.58 -4.56
N GLU A 20 10.87 -7.22 -3.59
CA GLU A 20 9.54 -7.79 -3.76
C GLU A 20 8.49 -6.74 -4.15
N LYS A 21 8.49 -5.59 -3.47
CA LYS A 21 7.61 -4.47 -3.81
C LYS A 21 7.77 -4.04 -5.27
N ASN A 22 9.01 -3.87 -5.72
CA ASN A 22 9.30 -3.45 -7.09
C ASN A 22 8.91 -4.55 -8.08
N ARG A 23 9.17 -5.82 -7.77
CA ARG A 23 8.78 -6.96 -8.61
C ARG A 23 7.26 -7.02 -8.81
N ILE A 24 6.49 -6.91 -7.73
CA ILE A 24 5.01 -6.88 -7.79
C ILE A 24 4.53 -5.70 -8.61
N LYS A 25 5.07 -4.50 -8.34
CA LYS A 25 4.72 -3.28 -9.07
C LYS A 25 5.00 -3.41 -10.56
N ASP A 26 6.18 -3.87 -10.93
CA ASP A 26 6.60 -4.02 -12.32
C ASP A 26 5.75 -5.08 -13.02
N PHE A 27 5.42 -6.18 -12.33
CA PHE A 27 4.50 -7.20 -12.83
C PHE A 27 3.11 -6.62 -13.14
N LEU A 28 2.50 -5.88 -12.21
CA LEU A 28 1.18 -5.26 -12.40
C LEU A 28 1.22 -4.25 -13.57
N LEU A 29 2.24 -3.38 -13.63
CA LEU A 29 2.39 -2.40 -14.72
C LEU A 29 2.77 -3.04 -16.08
N SER A 30 3.13 -4.32 -16.11
CA SER A 30 3.39 -5.06 -17.35
C SER A 30 2.11 -5.60 -18.00
N LYS A 31 0.99 -5.66 -17.26
CA LYS A 31 -0.25 -6.27 -17.72
C LYS A 31 -0.89 -5.48 -18.85
N ARG A 32 -1.43 -6.20 -19.83
CA ARG A 32 -2.07 -5.67 -21.03
C ARG A 32 -3.41 -6.33 -21.27
N ASP A 33 -4.37 -5.57 -21.78
CA ASP A 33 -5.65 -6.09 -22.26
C ASP A 33 -5.50 -6.73 -23.65
N SER A 34 -6.62 -7.24 -24.20
CA SER A 34 -6.65 -7.87 -25.53
C SER A 34 -6.27 -6.92 -26.67
N ASP A 35 -6.43 -5.62 -26.48
CA ASP A 35 -6.12 -4.58 -27.46
C ASP A 35 -4.67 -4.08 -27.32
N GLY A 36 -3.92 -4.61 -26.34
CA GLY A 36 -2.53 -4.26 -26.06
C GLY A 36 -2.37 -3.00 -25.22
N ASN A 37 -3.43 -2.48 -24.60
CA ASN A 37 -3.36 -1.33 -23.69
C ASN A 37 -2.97 -1.76 -22.28
N LEU A 38 -2.31 -0.86 -21.54
CA LEU A 38 -2.02 -1.03 -20.11
C LEU A 38 -3.30 -1.21 -19.30
N ILE A 39 -3.38 -2.31 -18.53
CA ILE A 39 -4.49 -2.55 -17.59
C ILE A 39 -4.35 -1.64 -16.37
N PHE A 40 -3.18 -1.67 -15.74
CA PHE A 40 -2.86 -0.84 -14.59
C PHE A 40 -1.99 0.34 -15.00
N LEU A 41 -2.33 1.49 -14.45
CA LEU A 41 -1.58 2.72 -14.65
C LEU A 41 -0.94 3.14 -13.32
N LYS A 42 0.03 4.04 -13.39
CA LYS A 42 0.65 4.67 -12.21
C LYS A 42 -0.34 5.68 -11.58
N GLU A 43 0.01 6.29 -10.45
CA GLU A 43 -0.77 7.31 -9.70
C GLU A 43 -1.16 8.57 -10.49
N LYS A 44 -2.45 8.92 -10.54
CA LYS A 44 -3.03 10.06 -11.29
C LYS A 44 -2.55 11.45 -10.83
N ASP A 45 -2.21 12.34 -11.77
CA ASP A 45 -2.25 13.81 -11.58
C ASP A 45 -3.07 14.49 -12.71
N GLY A 46 -4.33 14.07 -12.90
CA GLY A 46 -5.31 14.79 -13.73
C GLY A 46 -4.95 14.98 -15.22
N THR A 47 -3.81 14.47 -15.68
CA THR A 47 -3.32 14.51 -17.05
C THR A 47 -2.86 13.10 -17.45
N ASN A 48 -2.82 12.79 -18.75
CA ASN A 48 -2.32 11.51 -19.29
C ASN A 48 -0.79 11.31 -19.10
N THR A 49 -0.16 12.00 -18.14
CA THR A 49 1.29 11.99 -17.91
C THR A 49 1.61 11.98 -16.42
N PHE A 50 2.09 10.85 -15.91
CA PHE A 50 2.33 10.60 -14.49
C PHE A 50 3.51 11.35 -13.86
N VAL A 51 3.28 12.41 -13.07
CA VAL A 51 4.36 13.15 -12.37
C VAL A 51 4.05 13.57 -10.91
N ARG A 52 4.19 12.64 -9.95
CA ARG A 52 5.11 12.75 -8.79
C ARG A 52 4.99 11.52 -7.90
N ALA A 53 6.02 10.68 -7.93
CA ALA A 53 6.07 9.45 -7.15
C ALA A 53 6.17 9.74 -5.65
N GLY A 54 5.14 9.38 -4.89
CA GLY A 54 5.43 8.75 -3.60
C GLY A 54 6.37 7.58 -3.87
N ARG A 55 7.46 7.44 -3.12
CA ARG A 55 8.40 6.33 -3.37
C ARG A 55 7.82 4.95 -2.98
N GLY A 56 6.58 4.92 -2.48
CA GLY A 56 5.90 3.73 -1.97
C GLY A 56 6.57 3.21 -0.70
N TYR A 57 7.01 4.12 0.18
CA TYR A 57 7.56 3.77 1.49
C TYR A 57 7.54 4.94 2.48
N GLY A 58 7.53 4.63 3.79
CA GLY A 58 7.44 5.60 4.88
C GLY A 58 8.70 6.44 5.11
N LYS A 59 8.54 7.57 5.81
CA LYS A 59 9.65 8.51 6.09
C LYS A 59 10.70 7.89 7.02
N LYS A 60 11.98 8.10 6.72
CA LYS A 60 13.11 7.61 7.54
C LYS A 60 13.26 8.34 8.88
N ASP A 61 12.69 9.52 8.98
CA ASP A 61 12.83 10.46 10.09
C ASP A 61 11.48 10.82 10.72
N TYR A 62 10.56 9.84 10.77
CA TYR A 62 9.22 10.07 11.29
C TYR A 62 9.24 10.47 12.77
N SER A 63 8.72 11.66 13.08
CA SER A 63 8.68 12.22 14.43
C SER A 63 7.27 12.42 14.98
N SER A 64 6.23 11.98 14.25
CA SER A 64 4.82 12.26 14.57
C SER A 64 4.55 13.76 14.81
N GLY A 65 5.12 14.62 13.97
CA GLY A 65 5.00 16.07 14.13
C GLY A 65 5.81 16.65 15.30
N GLY A 66 6.83 15.91 15.78
CA GLY A 66 7.70 16.33 16.88
C GLY A 66 7.26 15.87 18.26
N THR A 67 6.18 15.08 18.37
CA THR A 67 5.72 14.53 19.67
C THR A 67 6.59 13.37 20.16
N LEU A 68 7.28 12.67 19.25
CA LEU A 68 8.22 11.61 19.61
C LEU A 68 9.55 12.21 20.07
N SER A 69 10.09 11.67 21.17
CA SER A 69 11.39 12.10 21.74
C SER A 69 12.59 11.89 20.80
N ARG A 70 12.41 11.08 19.75
CA ARG A 70 13.37 10.86 18.67
C ARG A 70 12.63 10.44 17.39
N PRO A 71 13.23 10.64 16.21
CA PRO A 71 12.67 10.12 14.97
C PRO A 71 12.77 8.59 14.88
N TYR A 72 11.87 7.99 14.12
CA TYR A 72 11.83 6.56 13.79
C TYR A 72 11.87 6.34 12.28
N ASP A 73 12.53 5.27 11.87
CA ASP A 73 12.65 4.89 10.47
C ASP A 73 11.44 4.04 10.04
N LEU A 74 10.54 4.64 9.25
CA LEU A 74 9.39 3.98 8.66
C LEU A 74 9.64 3.50 7.22
N SER A 75 10.89 3.46 6.75
CA SER A 75 11.19 3.02 5.36
C SER A 75 10.79 1.57 5.07
N ASN A 76 10.53 0.77 6.11
CA ASN A 76 9.98 -0.58 5.96
C ASN A 76 8.44 -0.60 5.87
N HIS A 77 7.73 0.51 6.08
CA HIS A 77 6.31 0.59 5.74
C HIS A 77 6.23 0.88 4.25
N MET A 78 5.84 -0.12 3.45
CA MET A 78 5.90 -0.06 1.99
C MET A 78 4.53 -0.27 1.37
N TRP A 79 4.31 0.39 0.24
CA TRP A 79 3.07 0.26 -0.51
C TRP A 79 3.31 0.53 -2.00
N ILE A 80 2.34 0.14 -2.81
CA ILE A 80 2.30 0.35 -4.26
C ILE A 80 0.99 1.07 -4.58
N ASP A 81 1.10 2.25 -5.17
CA ASP A 81 -0.05 3.01 -5.66
C ASP A 81 -0.22 2.78 -7.17
N LEU A 82 -1.43 2.43 -7.57
CA LEU A 82 -1.83 2.11 -8.95
C LEU A 82 -3.20 2.70 -9.25
N SER A 83 -3.57 2.71 -10.53
CA SER A 83 -4.92 3.01 -10.97
C SER A 83 -5.46 1.95 -11.93
N TYR A 84 -6.74 1.59 -11.76
CA TYR A 84 -7.49 0.74 -12.68
C TYR A 84 -8.76 1.45 -13.16
N LYS A 85 -8.88 1.67 -14.48
CA LYS A 85 -10.01 2.41 -15.09
C LYS A 85 -10.30 3.75 -14.40
N GLY A 86 -9.24 4.42 -13.95
CA GLY A 86 -9.30 5.69 -13.25
C GLY A 86 -9.52 5.59 -11.74
N ASN A 87 -9.83 4.43 -11.16
CA ASN A 87 -9.96 4.25 -9.72
C ASN A 87 -8.58 4.05 -9.07
N ASP A 88 -8.37 4.64 -7.90
CA ASP A 88 -7.10 4.52 -7.16
C ASP A 88 -7.07 3.20 -6.38
N ILE A 89 -5.90 2.55 -6.38
CA ILE A 89 -5.65 1.30 -5.68
C ILE A 89 -4.36 1.47 -4.90
N LEU A 90 -4.40 1.19 -3.59
CA LEU A 90 -3.21 1.10 -2.76
C LEU A 90 -3.01 -0.35 -2.31
N ILE A 91 -1.86 -0.93 -2.66
CA ILE A 91 -1.45 -2.25 -2.21
C ILE A 91 -0.40 -2.07 -1.12
N SER A 92 -0.75 -2.39 0.11
CA SER A 92 0.13 -2.37 1.28
C SER A 92 0.86 -3.70 1.43
N LEU A 93 2.16 -3.65 1.70
CA LEU A 93 2.99 -4.84 2.04
C LEU A 93 2.95 -5.19 3.53
N GLN A 94 2.11 -4.50 4.29
CA GLN A 94 1.79 -4.79 5.67
C GLN A 94 0.29 -4.51 5.87
N SER A 95 -0.51 -5.55 6.03
CA SER A 95 -1.94 -5.38 6.20
C SER A 95 -2.29 -5.05 7.64
N PHE A 96 -3.38 -4.29 7.81
CA PHE A 96 -4.00 -4.10 9.11
C PHE A 96 -5.08 -5.16 9.29
N ASP A 97 -5.13 -5.76 10.46
CA ASP A 97 -6.19 -6.70 10.82
C ASP A 97 -6.81 -6.27 12.15
N ILE A 98 -8.11 -6.42 12.27
CA ILE A 98 -8.83 -6.15 13.51
C ILE A 98 -9.33 -7.49 14.00
N ASP A 99 -8.80 -7.95 15.15
CA ASP A 99 -9.21 -9.22 15.73
C ASP A 99 -10.74 -9.26 15.82
N PRO A 100 -11.42 -10.25 15.20
CA PRO A 100 -12.87 -10.36 15.24
C PRO A 100 -13.42 -10.60 16.66
N ASN A 101 -12.57 -10.93 17.63
CA ASN A 101 -12.96 -11.10 19.02
C ASN A 101 -13.39 -9.77 19.68
N ASN A 102 -14.03 -9.88 20.86
CA ASN A 102 -14.66 -8.75 21.56
C ASN A 102 -13.71 -7.57 21.86
N GLU A 103 -12.40 -7.80 21.91
CA GLU A 103 -11.40 -6.78 22.20
C GLU A 103 -11.05 -5.89 20.99
N LYS A 104 -11.32 -6.37 19.76
CA LYS A 104 -11.07 -5.64 18.50
C LYS A 104 -9.68 -5.02 18.42
N ASN A 105 -8.67 -5.79 18.82
CA ASN A 105 -7.28 -5.33 18.81
C ASN A 105 -6.81 -5.13 17.36
N LEU A 106 -6.10 -4.01 17.12
CA LEU A 106 -5.48 -3.73 15.83
C LEU A 106 -4.14 -4.44 15.73
N HIS A 107 -4.00 -5.29 14.72
CA HIS A 107 -2.76 -5.96 14.36
C HIS A 107 -2.17 -5.36 13.10
N VAL A 108 -0.85 -5.37 13.03
CA VAL A 108 -0.09 -5.13 11.79
C VAL A 108 0.51 -6.46 11.38
N LEU A 109 0.00 -7.03 10.30
CA LEU A 109 0.46 -8.28 9.73
C LEU A 109 1.59 -7.95 8.76
N TYR A 110 2.83 -8.01 9.25
CA TYR A 110 4.01 -7.84 8.41
C TYR A 110 4.01 -8.88 7.30
N ASP A 111 4.46 -8.47 6.12
CA ASP A 111 4.57 -9.29 4.90
C ASP A 111 3.24 -9.76 4.31
N ARG A 112 2.12 -9.59 5.00
CA ARG A 112 0.79 -9.84 4.45
C ARG A 112 0.34 -8.70 3.55
N ILE A 113 -0.23 -9.04 2.39
CA ILE A 113 -0.74 -8.07 1.44
C ILE A 113 -2.12 -7.58 1.87
N GLY A 114 -2.27 -6.26 1.96
CA GLY A 114 -3.56 -5.59 2.12
C GLY A 114 -3.84 -4.69 0.93
N ILE A 115 -5.10 -4.62 0.48
CA ILE A 115 -5.48 -3.78 -0.66
C ILE A 115 -6.56 -2.80 -0.21
N ILE A 116 -6.37 -1.53 -0.53
CA ILE A 116 -7.40 -0.50 -0.39
C ILE A 116 -7.84 -0.12 -1.79
N PHE A 117 -9.14 -0.31 -2.04
CA PHE A 117 -9.81 0.17 -3.24
C PHE A 117 -10.37 1.56 -2.99
N GLY A 118 -9.73 2.57 -3.58
CA GLY A 118 -10.28 3.91 -3.66
C GLY A 118 -11.35 3.96 -4.74
N LYS A 119 -12.45 4.62 -4.45
CA LYS A 119 -13.30 5.20 -5.51
C LYS A 119 -12.83 6.63 -5.73
N ASN A 120 -12.80 7.07 -6.99
CA ASN A 120 -12.83 8.50 -7.30
C ASN A 120 -14.20 9.06 -6.90
N GLU A 121 -14.52 9.05 -5.62
CA GLU A 121 -15.39 10.07 -5.09
C GLU A 121 -14.45 11.27 -5.01
N GLU A 122 -14.62 12.24 -5.92
CA GLU A 122 -14.18 13.60 -5.66
C GLU A 122 -14.56 13.86 -4.21
N SER A 123 -13.56 13.98 -3.33
CA SER A 123 -13.85 14.20 -1.93
C SER A 123 -14.66 15.49 -1.89
N ASP A 124 -15.97 15.37 -1.69
CA ASP A 124 -16.88 16.46 -1.39
C ASP A 124 -16.58 17.02 0.02
N ASN A 125 -15.30 17.18 0.34
CA ASN A 125 -14.84 18.20 1.27
C ASN A 125 -14.90 19.57 0.57
N LYS A 126 -16.05 19.90 -0.03
CA LYS A 126 -16.46 21.27 -0.36
C LYS A 126 -17.20 21.94 0.79
N ASP A 127 -17.30 21.28 1.94
CA ASP A 127 -17.76 21.92 3.15
C ASP A 127 -16.54 22.38 3.94
N GLY A 128 -16.18 23.67 3.81
CA GLY A 128 -15.09 24.35 4.51
C GLY A 128 -15.24 24.35 6.03
N LYS A 129 -15.29 23.17 6.66
CA LYS A 129 -15.24 22.97 8.10
C LYS A 129 -13.76 22.89 8.51
N PRO A 130 -13.37 23.57 9.59
CA PRO A 130 -11.99 23.56 10.06
C PRO A 130 -11.60 22.14 10.51
N ASP A 131 -10.45 21.67 10.03
CA ASP A 131 -9.82 20.36 10.28
C ASP A 131 -9.33 20.16 11.73
N ASN A 132 -10.14 20.55 12.73
CA ASN A 132 -9.78 20.42 14.14
C ASN A 132 -10.19 19.07 14.76
N GLU A 133 -10.80 18.16 14.00
CA GLU A 133 -10.88 16.75 14.37
C GLU A 133 -9.76 16.02 13.62
N LEU A 134 -8.75 15.56 14.35
CA LEU A 134 -7.81 14.53 13.89
C LEU A 134 -8.62 13.26 13.57
N LYS A 135 -9.24 13.21 12.39
CA LYS A 135 -9.90 12.01 11.90
C LYS A 135 -8.79 11.05 11.50
N VAL A 136 -8.60 10.02 12.31
CA VAL A 136 -7.80 8.87 11.89
C VAL A 136 -8.41 8.40 10.57
N SER A 137 -7.59 8.30 9.53
CA SER A 137 -8.08 7.82 8.24
C SER A 137 -8.71 6.45 8.43
N ASP A 138 -9.94 6.25 7.96
CA ASP A 138 -10.62 4.95 7.95
C ASP A 138 -9.93 3.93 7.01
N ALA A 139 -8.78 4.27 6.44
CA ALA A 139 -7.98 3.39 5.60
C ALA A 139 -7.69 2.02 6.24
N PHE A 140 -7.50 1.95 7.56
CA PHE A 140 -7.31 0.67 8.25
C PHE A 140 -8.59 -0.17 8.36
N LEU A 141 -9.77 0.46 8.30
CA LEU A 141 -11.07 -0.23 8.24
C LEU A 141 -11.43 -0.65 6.81
N LYS A 142 -10.98 0.13 5.82
CA LYS A 142 -11.25 -0.08 4.40
C LYS A 142 -10.24 -1.02 3.73
N MET A 143 -9.17 -1.37 4.41
CA MET A 143 -8.16 -2.29 3.89
C MET A 143 -8.71 -3.70 3.90
N GLU A 144 -8.77 -4.30 2.71
CA GLU A 144 -9.05 -5.71 2.54
C GLU A 144 -7.77 -6.50 2.82
N THR A 145 -7.77 -7.27 3.90
CA THR A 145 -6.67 -8.19 4.21
C THR A 145 -6.82 -9.45 3.37
N THR A 146 -5.81 -9.72 2.54
CA THR A 146 -5.78 -10.87 1.62
C THR A 146 -5.13 -12.09 2.28
N ASN A 147 -5.09 -13.26 1.65
CA ASN A 147 -4.32 -14.40 2.17
C ASN A 147 -2.89 -14.46 1.61
N TRP A 148 -2.48 -13.49 0.80
CA TRP A 148 -1.15 -13.46 0.20
C TRP A 148 -0.10 -12.90 1.16
N GLU A 149 1.06 -13.52 1.18
CA GLU A 149 2.19 -13.17 2.04
C GLU A 149 3.48 -13.13 1.21
N LEU A 150 4.35 -12.16 1.48
CA LEU A 150 5.62 -12.06 0.77
C LEU A 150 6.54 -13.26 1.07
N PRO A 151 7.33 -13.73 0.08
CA PRO A 151 7.36 -13.29 -1.32
C PRO A 151 6.24 -13.92 -2.16
N LEU A 152 5.72 -13.18 -3.15
CA LEU A 152 4.63 -13.69 -4.00
C LEU A 152 5.14 -14.57 -5.15
N SER A 153 4.51 -15.70 -5.41
CA SER A 153 4.68 -16.40 -6.67
C SER A 153 4.08 -15.62 -7.84
N GLU A 154 4.46 -15.95 -9.08
CA GLU A 154 3.79 -15.38 -10.27
C GLU A 154 2.30 -15.73 -10.30
N VAL A 155 1.93 -16.93 -9.84
CA VAL A 155 0.52 -17.36 -9.76
C VAL A 155 -0.27 -16.45 -8.81
N GLU A 156 0.24 -16.18 -7.61
CA GLU A 156 -0.41 -15.26 -6.66
C GLU A 156 -0.49 -13.83 -7.20
N MET A 157 0.50 -13.39 -7.99
CA MET A 157 0.43 -12.09 -8.65
C MET A 157 -0.61 -12.05 -9.78
N GLU A 158 -0.83 -13.15 -10.53
CA GLU A 158 -1.96 -13.25 -11.48
C GLU A 158 -3.30 -13.24 -10.75
N GLU A 159 -3.44 -14.02 -9.67
CA GLU A 159 -4.64 -14.00 -8.84
C GLU A 159 -4.94 -12.60 -8.30
N MET A 160 -3.91 -11.83 -7.93
CA MET A 160 -4.05 -10.44 -7.53
C MET A 160 -4.58 -9.55 -8.66
N VAL A 161 -4.12 -9.75 -9.91
CA VAL A 161 -4.63 -9.01 -11.07
C VAL A 161 -6.13 -9.28 -11.24
N ASP A 162 -6.51 -10.55 -11.27
CA ASP A 162 -7.90 -10.96 -11.43
C ASP A 162 -8.77 -10.44 -10.27
N TYR A 163 -8.26 -10.50 -9.04
CA TYR A 163 -8.94 -9.97 -7.86
C TYR A 163 -9.25 -8.49 -8.00
N ILE A 164 -8.25 -7.67 -8.37
CA ILE A 164 -8.41 -6.23 -8.54
C ILE A 164 -9.42 -5.92 -9.66
N ILE A 165 -9.32 -6.60 -10.81
CA ILE A 165 -10.26 -6.39 -11.93
C ILE A 165 -11.68 -6.76 -11.49
N SER A 166 -11.85 -7.92 -10.87
CA SER A 166 -13.15 -8.41 -10.41
C SER A 166 -13.79 -7.51 -9.34
N HIS A 167 -12.99 -6.73 -8.59
CA HIS A 167 -13.53 -5.78 -7.63
C HIS A 167 -14.36 -4.68 -8.32
N TYR A 168 -13.92 -4.21 -9.49
CA TYR A 168 -14.55 -3.08 -10.20
C TYR A 168 -15.54 -3.47 -11.30
N GLU A 169 -15.54 -4.72 -11.76
CA GLU A 169 -16.35 -5.18 -12.90
C GLU A 169 -17.60 -5.98 -12.52
N LYS A 170 -18.00 -5.95 -11.25
CA LYS A 170 -19.25 -6.57 -10.77
C LYS A 170 -20.50 -5.83 -11.21
#